data_AF-A0A183KMF8-F1
#
_entry.id   AF-A0A183KMF8-F1
#
_cell.length_a   1.000
_cell.length_b   1.000
_cell.length_c   1.000
_cell.angle_alpha   90.00
_cell.angle_beta   90.00
_cell.angle_gamma   90.00
#
_symmetry.space_group_name_H-M   'P 1'
#
loop_
_entity.id
_entity.type
_entity.pdbx_description
1 polymer ?
#
loop_
_entity_poly.entity_id
_entity_poly.type
_entity_poly.pdbx_seq_one_letter_code
_entity_poly.pdbx_strand_id
1 'polypeptide(L)'
;MEKEELQAALEEAESALEQEEAKVQRAQLEMSQIRQEIDRRLAEKEEEFEATRKNHQRAMESQQASLEAEAKGKAEAMRVKKKLEQDINELEVSLDGANRARAEQEKNVKKFQQQVRELQSQLEDDQRQRDDLREQFQAAERRATVLAGELDELRIALDQAERSRKIAEAERAEASDRATEMSTQTASLAAQKRKLEADLAAMQVRLNNYVYFSKINNLRITNIKEAANEAKQADERAKKAMADSARVFEEIRQEQEHTQHVEKARKQLEIQVKELMARLEDSESGAMKNGRKAMGKLEQRVRELETELEAEQRRHGETQKNLRKVDRRMKEISLQAEEDKKSHDRMQELVEKLQGKIKTYKRQVEEAEEIAAINLAKYRKIQHEIEDAEERADQAEQALQKLRAKNRSSVSTARGVSAAPAGGPGHANRARKPTASLAPEEE
;
A
#
# COMPACT_ATOMS: atom_id res chain seq x y z
N MET A 1 -14.89 -169.29 -49.44
CA MET A 1 -14.91 -168.26 -50.48
C MET A 1 -16.11 -167.36 -50.26
N GLU A 2 -17.33 -167.63 -50.76
CA GLU A 2 -18.48 -166.71 -50.60
C GLU A 2 -18.72 -166.15 -49.19
N LYS A 3 -18.65 -166.97 -48.13
CA LYS A 3 -18.80 -166.49 -46.74
C LYS A 3 -17.66 -165.54 -46.32
N GLU A 4 -16.43 -165.83 -46.74
CA GLU A 4 -15.24 -165.03 -46.42
C GLU A 4 -15.22 -163.73 -47.23
N GLU A 5 -15.73 -163.75 -48.48
CA GLU A 5 -15.92 -162.55 -49.31
C GLU A 5 -17.01 -161.63 -48.75
N LEU A 6 -18.15 -162.19 -48.31
CA LEU A 6 -19.19 -161.43 -47.61
C LEU A 6 -18.72 -160.87 -46.25
N GLN A 7 -17.87 -161.61 -45.54
CA GLN A 7 -17.33 -161.15 -44.26
C GLN A 7 -16.25 -160.07 -44.47
N ALA A 8 -15.39 -160.20 -45.47
CA ALA A 8 -14.44 -159.14 -45.86
C ALA A 8 -15.17 -157.87 -46.34
N ALA A 9 -16.26 -158.00 -47.11
CA ALA A 9 -17.07 -156.85 -47.53
C ALA A 9 -17.81 -156.18 -46.36
N LEU A 10 -18.16 -156.93 -45.30
CA LEU A 10 -18.70 -156.38 -44.06
C LEU A 10 -17.61 -155.62 -43.29
N GLU A 11 -16.43 -156.23 -43.10
CA GLU A 11 -15.28 -155.61 -42.43
C GLU A 11 -14.78 -154.36 -43.19
N GLU A 12 -14.86 -154.33 -44.53
CA GLU A 12 -14.59 -153.15 -45.36
C GLU A 12 -15.67 -152.07 -45.19
N ALA A 13 -16.95 -152.43 -45.11
CA ALA A 13 -18.05 -151.50 -44.88
C ALA A 13 -18.06 -150.92 -43.45
N GLU A 14 -17.71 -151.72 -42.44
CA GLU A 14 -17.53 -151.28 -41.06
C GLU A 14 -16.31 -150.38 -40.92
N SER A 15 -15.18 -150.71 -41.56
CA SER A 15 -14.01 -149.83 -41.67
C SER A 15 -14.32 -148.51 -42.40
N ALA A 16 -15.15 -148.53 -43.45
CA ALA A 16 -15.60 -147.32 -44.13
C ALA A 16 -16.53 -146.48 -43.24
N LEU A 17 -17.41 -147.11 -42.45
CA LEU A 17 -18.27 -146.43 -41.47
C LEU A 17 -17.44 -145.80 -40.35
N GLU A 18 -16.49 -146.51 -39.74
CA GLU A 18 -15.57 -145.95 -38.74
C GLU A 18 -14.78 -144.76 -39.32
N GLN A 19 -14.37 -144.82 -40.59
CA GLN A 19 -13.70 -143.71 -41.26
C GLN A 19 -14.61 -142.50 -41.49
N GLU A 20 -15.89 -142.69 -41.84
CA GLU A 20 -16.86 -141.59 -41.95
C GLU A 20 -17.27 -141.03 -40.57
N GLU A 21 -17.46 -141.88 -39.56
CA GLU A 21 -17.70 -141.42 -38.19
C GLU A 21 -16.50 -140.65 -37.64
N ALA A 22 -15.27 -141.08 -37.92
CA ALA A 22 -14.06 -140.34 -37.57
C ALA A 22 -13.96 -139.00 -38.32
N LYS A 23 -14.41 -138.91 -39.59
CA LYS A 23 -14.51 -137.63 -40.32
C LYS A 23 -15.59 -136.73 -39.71
N VAL A 24 -16.75 -137.26 -39.36
CA VAL A 24 -17.83 -136.50 -38.70
C VAL A 24 -17.40 -136.01 -37.32
N GLN A 25 -16.74 -136.83 -36.51
CA GLN A 25 -16.19 -136.42 -35.21
C GLN A 25 -15.11 -135.34 -35.37
N ARG A 26 -14.21 -135.44 -36.36
CA ARG A 26 -13.25 -134.37 -36.69
C ARG A 26 -13.96 -133.08 -37.11
N ALA A 27 -14.93 -133.15 -38.03
CA ALA A 27 -15.69 -131.99 -38.47
C ALA A 27 -16.53 -131.35 -37.34
N GLN A 28 -17.02 -132.13 -36.38
CA GLN A 28 -17.68 -131.62 -35.18
C GLN A 28 -16.70 -130.94 -34.22
N LEU A 29 -15.50 -131.51 -34.02
CA LEU A 29 -14.43 -130.89 -33.24
C LEU A 29 -13.92 -129.61 -33.89
N GLU A 30 -13.69 -129.60 -35.20
CA GLU A 30 -13.32 -128.42 -35.99
C GLU A 30 -14.41 -127.35 -35.94
N MET A 31 -15.69 -127.71 -36.11
CA MET A 31 -16.80 -126.75 -35.94
C MET A 31 -16.86 -126.20 -34.51
N SER A 32 -16.59 -127.02 -33.49
CA SER A 32 -16.56 -126.58 -32.09
C SER A 32 -15.40 -125.62 -31.83
N GLN A 33 -14.20 -125.91 -32.37
CA GLN A 33 -13.03 -125.04 -32.31
C GLN A 33 -13.25 -123.72 -33.07
N ILE A 34 -13.84 -123.76 -34.26
CA ILE A 34 -14.18 -122.57 -35.05
C ILE A 34 -15.22 -121.71 -34.32
N ARG A 35 -16.23 -122.31 -33.68
CA ARG A 35 -17.18 -121.57 -32.82
C ARG A 35 -16.47 -120.90 -31.65
N GLN A 36 -15.63 -121.64 -30.92
CA GLN A 36 -14.84 -121.08 -29.83
C GLN A 36 -13.88 -119.97 -30.29
N GLU A 37 -13.28 -120.08 -31.48
CA GLU A 37 -12.43 -119.02 -32.06
C GLU A 37 -13.26 -117.78 -32.44
N ILE A 38 -14.44 -117.96 -33.03
CA ILE A 38 -15.37 -116.87 -33.34
C ILE A 38 -15.85 -116.17 -32.06
N ASP A 39 -16.30 -116.93 -31.07
CA ASP A 39 -16.77 -116.40 -29.78
C ASP A 39 -15.65 -115.66 -29.04
N ARG A 40 -14.41 -116.19 -29.07
CA ARG A 40 -13.23 -115.51 -28.51
C ARG A 40 -12.89 -114.24 -29.28
N ARG A 41 -12.95 -114.23 -30.62
CA ARG A 41 -12.73 -113.03 -31.44
C ARG A 41 -13.82 -111.98 -31.24
N LEU A 42 -15.07 -112.40 -31.01
CA LEU A 42 -16.16 -111.49 -30.66
C LEU A 42 -15.89 -110.83 -29.31
N ALA A 43 -15.53 -111.60 -28.27
CA ALA A 43 -15.14 -111.06 -26.97
C ALA A 43 -13.92 -110.12 -27.06
N GLU A 44 -12.86 -110.50 -27.79
CA GLU A 44 -11.70 -109.63 -28.06
C GLU A 44 -12.10 -108.31 -28.74
N LYS A 45 -13.06 -108.35 -29.68
CA LYS A 45 -13.55 -107.14 -30.34
C LYS A 45 -14.47 -106.30 -29.46
N GLU A 46 -15.30 -106.91 -28.61
CA GLU A 46 -16.09 -106.18 -27.62
C GLU A 46 -15.18 -105.48 -26.58
N GLU A 47 -14.10 -106.14 -26.13
CA GLU A 47 -13.07 -105.52 -25.28
C GLU A 47 -12.31 -104.39 -26.00
N GLU A 48 -11.92 -104.57 -27.27
CA GLU A 48 -11.31 -103.49 -28.08
C GLU A 48 -12.25 -102.29 -28.23
N PHE A 49 -13.55 -102.51 -28.49
CA PHE A 49 -14.54 -101.44 -28.61
C PHE A 49 -14.79 -100.75 -27.25
N GLU A 50 -14.88 -101.49 -26.15
CA GLU A 50 -14.96 -100.94 -24.80
C GLU A 50 -13.73 -100.11 -24.44
N ALA A 51 -12.52 -100.62 -24.70
CA ALA A 51 -11.27 -99.91 -24.44
C ALA A 51 -11.16 -98.63 -25.29
N THR A 52 -11.50 -98.72 -26.57
CA THR A 52 -11.54 -97.56 -27.50
C THR A 52 -12.55 -96.52 -27.01
N ARG A 53 -13.75 -96.94 -26.60
CA ARG A 53 -14.79 -96.05 -26.06
C ARG A 53 -14.36 -95.39 -24.75
N LYS A 54 -13.76 -96.14 -23.82
CA LYS A 54 -13.23 -95.61 -22.54
C LYS A 54 -12.08 -94.62 -22.77
N ASN A 55 -11.22 -94.86 -23.75
CA ASN A 55 -10.15 -93.92 -24.12
C ASN A 55 -10.69 -92.64 -24.76
N HIS A 56 -11.67 -92.71 -25.66
CA HIS A 56 -12.32 -91.53 -26.22
C HIS A 56 -13.10 -90.74 -25.14
N GLN A 57 -13.79 -91.42 -24.22
CA GLN A 57 -14.48 -90.79 -23.10
C GLN A 57 -13.50 -89.99 -22.22
N ARG A 58 -12.37 -90.58 -21.83
CA ARG A 58 -11.30 -89.89 -21.08
C ARG A 58 -10.69 -88.72 -21.85
N ALA A 59 -10.55 -88.84 -23.16
CA ALA A 59 -10.05 -87.74 -24.00
C ALA A 59 -11.04 -86.56 -24.03
N MET A 60 -12.34 -86.83 -24.16
CA MET A 60 -13.41 -85.82 -24.08
C MET A 60 -13.46 -85.16 -22.70
N GLU A 61 -13.37 -85.93 -21.61
CA GLU A 61 -13.33 -85.41 -20.24
C GLU A 61 -12.10 -84.52 -19.99
N SER A 62 -10.93 -84.91 -20.51
CA SER A 62 -9.70 -84.11 -20.45
C SER A 62 -9.80 -82.81 -21.25
N GLN A 63 -10.35 -82.85 -22.47
CA GLN A 63 -10.60 -81.66 -23.28
C GLN A 63 -11.64 -80.72 -22.63
N GLN A 64 -12.70 -81.27 -22.05
CA GLN A 64 -13.71 -80.51 -21.31
C GLN A 64 -13.10 -79.81 -20.08
N ALA A 65 -12.28 -80.51 -19.30
CA ALA A 65 -11.56 -79.93 -18.17
C ALA A 65 -10.58 -78.81 -18.61
N SER A 66 -9.89 -78.98 -19.74
CA SER A 66 -9.03 -77.94 -20.31
C SER A 66 -9.82 -76.72 -20.80
N LEU A 67 -10.98 -76.93 -21.44
CA LEU A 67 -11.87 -75.86 -21.90
C LEU A 67 -12.41 -75.04 -20.72
N GLU A 68 -12.79 -75.71 -19.62
CA GLU A 68 -13.25 -75.05 -18.40
C GLU A 68 -12.13 -74.30 -17.67
N ALA A 69 -10.90 -74.81 -17.70
CA ALA A 69 -9.73 -74.11 -17.17
C ALA A 69 -9.41 -72.85 -18.00
N GLU A 70 -9.43 -72.94 -19.34
CA GLU A 70 -9.23 -71.77 -20.21
C GLU A 70 -10.35 -70.75 -20.03
N ALA A 71 -11.62 -71.18 -19.94
CA ALA A 71 -12.76 -70.30 -19.71
C ALA A 71 -12.65 -69.52 -18.38
N LYS A 72 -12.19 -70.19 -17.30
CA LYS A 72 -11.91 -69.55 -16.00
C LYS A 72 -10.76 -68.55 -16.11
N GLY A 73 -9.62 -68.97 -16.66
CA GLY A 73 -8.45 -68.08 -16.85
C GLY A 73 -8.76 -66.86 -17.72
N LYS A 74 -9.59 -67.02 -18.75
CA LYS A 74 -10.09 -65.92 -19.59
C LYS A 74 -11.01 -64.96 -18.83
N ALA A 75 -11.89 -65.48 -17.96
CA ALA A 75 -12.75 -64.66 -17.12
C ALA A 75 -11.94 -63.86 -16.08
N GLU A 76 -10.92 -64.48 -15.47
CA GLU A 76 -10.00 -63.84 -14.54
C GLU A 76 -9.14 -62.77 -15.23
N ALA A 77 -8.56 -63.08 -16.40
CA ALA A 77 -7.81 -62.12 -17.21
C ALA A 77 -8.67 -60.92 -17.62
N MET A 78 -9.94 -61.14 -17.99
CA MET A 78 -10.88 -60.04 -18.28
C MET A 78 -11.25 -59.22 -17.04
N ARG A 79 -11.31 -59.82 -15.85
CA ARG A 79 -11.53 -59.11 -14.58
C ARG A 79 -10.31 -58.25 -14.19
N VAL A 80 -9.10 -58.81 -14.32
CA VAL A 80 -7.84 -58.08 -14.08
C VAL A 80 -7.68 -56.95 -15.09
N LYS A 81 -7.94 -57.20 -16.38
CA LYS A 81 -7.93 -56.17 -17.42
C LYS A 81 -8.86 -55.01 -17.06
N LYS A 82 -10.13 -55.27 -16.72
CA LYS A 82 -11.08 -54.22 -16.33
C LYS A 82 -10.63 -53.42 -15.10
N LYS A 83 -9.98 -54.07 -14.13
CA LYS A 83 -9.40 -53.35 -12.99
C LYS A 83 -8.27 -52.43 -13.44
N LEU A 84 -7.34 -52.90 -14.27
CA LEU A 84 -6.25 -52.07 -14.79
C LEU A 84 -6.75 -50.91 -15.66
N GLU A 85 -7.81 -51.13 -16.46
CA GLU A 85 -8.49 -50.05 -17.20
C GLU A 85 -9.10 -49.01 -16.25
N GLN A 86 -9.67 -49.42 -15.11
CA GLN A 86 -10.15 -48.49 -14.08
C GLN A 86 -8.99 -47.77 -13.36
N ASP A 87 -7.97 -48.51 -12.91
CA ASP A 87 -6.79 -47.98 -12.22
C ASP A 87 -6.07 -46.91 -13.09
N ILE A 88 -6.01 -47.11 -14.42
CA ILE A 88 -5.49 -46.14 -15.38
C ILE A 88 -6.35 -44.87 -15.44
N ASN A 89 -7.68 -44.99 -15.58
CA ASN A 89 -8.58 -43.84 -15.61
C ASN A 89 -8.49 -42.99 -14.32
N GLU A 90 -8.37 -43.64 -13.15
CA GLU A 90 -8.21 -42.97 -11.86
C GLU A 90 -6.86 -42.22 -11.77
N LEU A 91 -5.78 -42.82 -12.29
CA LEU A 91 -4.47 -42.18 -12.37
C LEU A 91 -4.44 -41.01 -13.36
N GLU A 92 -5.13 -41.11 -14.51
CA GLU A 92 -5.24 -40.04 -15.49
C GLU A 92 -5.98 -38.83 -14.90
N VAL A 93 -7.12 -39.04 -14.24
CA VAL A 93 -7.87 -37.96 -13.55
C VAL A 93 -7.04 -37.33 -12.42
N SER A 94 -6.28 -38.13 -11.68
CA SER A 94 -5.38 -37.64 -10.62
C SER A 94 -4.24 -36.78 -11.19
N LEU A 95 -3.61 -37.24 -12.27
CA LEU A 95 -2.54 -36.52 -12.98
C LEU A 95 -3.05 -35.19 -13.57
N ASP A 96 -4.26 -35.19 -14.13
CA ASP A 96 -4.86 -33.98 -14.70
C ASP A 96 -5.22 -32.96 -13.62
N GLY A 97 -5.72 -33.42 -12.46
CA GLY A 97 -5.90 -32.61 -11.26
C GLY A 97 -4.59 -32.00 -10.74
N ALA A 98 -3.54 -32.81 -10.64
CA ALA A 98 -2.21 -32.36 -10.23
C ALA A 98 -1.61 -31.33 -11.20
N ASN A 99 -1.77 -31.52 -12.51
CA ASN A 99 -1.31 -30.57 -13.53
C ASN A 99 -2.05 -29.22 -13.45
N ARG A 100 -3.38 -29.24 -13.23
CA ARG A 100 -4.17 -28.01 -13.03
C ARG A 100 -3.72 -27.25 -11.78
N ALA A 101 -3.56 -27.95 -10.65
CA ALA A 101 -3.03 -27.36 -9.42
C ALA A 101 -1.62 -26.78 -9.60
N ARG A 102 -0.73 -27.48 -10.32
CA ARG A 102 0.62 -26.99 -10.64
C ARG A 102 0.57 -25.69 -11.45
N ALA A 103 -0.29 -25.63 -12.48
CA ALA A 103 -0.44 -24.45 -13.33
C ALA A 103 -1.03 -23.25 -12.56
N GLU A 104 -1.91 -23.48 -11.58
CA GLU A 104 -2.42 -22.44 -10.69
C GLU A 104 -1.31 -21.91 -9.76
N GLN A 105 -0.53 -22.78 -9.12
CA GLN A 105 0.60 -22.35 -8.30
C GLN A 105 1.68 -21.64 -9.11
N GLU A 106 1.92 -22.02 -10.37
CA GLU A 106 2.85 -21.33 -11.26
C GLU A 106 2.38 -19.90 -11.60
N LYS A 107 1.06 -19.66 -11.68
CA LYS A 107 0.48 -18.29 -11.78
C LYS A 107 0.65 -17.52 -10.47
N ASN A 108 0.39 -18.14 -9.32
CA ASN A 108 0.57 -17.51 -8.01
C ASN A 108 2.01 -17.07 -7.78
N VAL A 109 2.99 -17.93 -8.10
CA VAL A 109 4.43 -17.60 -8.02
C VAL A 109 4.77 -16.39 -8.89
N LYS A 110 4.26 -16.31 -10.13
CA LYS A 110 4.49 -15.15 -11.01
C LYS A 110 3.85 -13.87 -10.47
N LYS A 111 2.64 -13.96 -9.90
CA LYS A 111 1.98 -12.83 -9.22
C LYS A 111 2.78 -12.32 -8.02
N PHE A 112 3.23 -13.22 -7.13
CA PHE A 112 4.04 -12.83 -5.98
C PHE A 112 5.41 -12.27 -6.39
N GLN A 113 6.06 -12.82 -7.44
CA GLN A 113 7.30 -12.26 -7.98
C GLN A 113 7.12 -10.84 -8.54
N GLN A 114 5.96 -10.53 -9.15
CA GLN A 114 5.64 -9.17 -9.57
C GLN A 114 5.42 -8.25 -8.36
N GLN A 115 4.60 -8.65 -7.39
CA GLN A 115 4.33 -7.85 -6.19
C GLN A 115 5.60 -7.55 -5.37
N VAL A 116 6.55 -8.49 -5.30
CA VAL A 116 7.86 -8.26 -4.65
C VAL A 116 8.66 -7.17 -5.38
N ARG A 117 8.65 -7.13 -6.73
CA ARG A 117 9.35 -6.10 -7.50
C ARG A 117 8.68 -4.73 -7.36
N GLU A 118 7.35 -4.68 -7.34
CA GLU A 118 6.59 -3.45 -7.12
C GLU A 118 6.89 -2.87 -5.73
N LEU A 119 6.88 -3.69 -4.68
CA LEU A 119 7.26 -3.29 -3.32
C LEU A 119 8.74 -2.90 -3.20
N GLN A 120 9.64 -3.54 -3.94
CA GLN A 120 11.06 -3.16 -3.99
C GLN A 120 11.24 -1.77 -4.62
N SER A 121 10.60 -1.49 -5.76
CA SER A 121 10.64 -0.17 -6.41
C SER A 121 10.08 0.92 -5.50
N GLN A 122 8.94 0.65 -4.84
CA GLN A 122 8.34 1.64 -3.94
C GLN A 122 9.20 1.89 -2.69
N LEU A 123 9.86 0.85 -2.15
CA LEU A 123 10.82 1.00 -1.06
C LEU A 123 12.06 1.83 -1.47
N GLU A 124 12.54 1.72 -2.71
CA GLU A 124 13.62 2.59 -3.22
C GLU A 124 13.17 4.05 -3.34
N ASP A 125 11.97 4.31 -3.86
CA ASP A 125 11.43 5.66 -4.02
C ASP A 125 11.08 6.32 -2.67
N ASP A 126 10.57 5.57 -1.70
CA ASP A 126 10.34 6.04 -0.33
C ASP A 126 11.67 6.34 0.39
N GLN A 127 12.74 5.57 0.14
CA GLN A 127 14.08 5.87 0.66
C GLN A 127 14.65 7.16 0.09
N ARG A 128 14.51 7.39 -1.23
CA ARG A 128 14.92 8.65 -1.89
C ARG A 128 14.18 9.85 -1.28
N GLN A 129 12.85 9.78 -1.21
CA GLN A 129 12.02 10.84 -0.61
C GLN A 129 12.37 11.13 0.85
N ARG A 130 12.65 10.10 1.66
CA ARG A 130 13.10 10.25 3.06
C ARG A 130 14.41 11.03 3.14
N ASP A 131 15.36 10.73 2.26
CA ASP A 131 16.68 11.36 2.30
C ASP A 131 16.65 12.79 1.73
N ASP A 132 15.86 13.05 0.68
CA ASP A 132 15.53 14.41 0.22
C ASP A 132 14.92 15.28 1.34
N LEU A 133 13.95 14.73 2.07
CA LEU A 133 13.32 15.41 3.21
C LEU A 133 14.31 15.64 4.37
N ARG A 134 15.28 14.73 4.56
CA ARG A 134 16.32 14.86 5.58
C ARG A 134 17.35 15.95 5.23
N GLU A 135 17.68 16.12 3.97
CA GLU A 135 18.50 17.25 3.52
C GLU A 135 17.76 18.58 3.63
N GLN A 136 16.48 18.62 3.24
CA GLN A 136 15.62 19.80 3.42
C GLN A 136 15.48 20.20 4.90
N PHE A 137 15.30 19.23 5.80
CA PHE A 137 15.28 19.47 7.24
C PHE A 137 16.60 20.10 7.73
N GLN A 138 17.76 19.52 7.38
CA GLN A 138 19.06 20.08 7.76
C GLN A 138 19.30 21.48 7.19
N ALA A 139 18.82 21.76 5.97
CA ALA A 139 18.91 23.08 5.37
C ALA A 139 18.03 24.10 6.11
N ALA A 140 16.83 23.71 6.55
CA ALA A 140 15.95 24.54 7.38
C ALA A 140 16.53 24.77 8.79
N GLU A 141 17.08 23.74 9.43
CA GLU A 141 17.73 23.80 10.74
C GLU A 141 18.92 24.77 10.73
N ARG A 142 19.81 24.66 9.72
CA ARG A 142 20.94 25.60 9.55
C ARG A 142 20.45 27.05 9.37
N ARG A 143 19.37 27.29 8.61
CA ARG A 143 18.77 28.63 8.45
C ARG A 143 18.20 29.15 9.77
N ALA A 144 17.54 28.30 10.57
CA ALA A 144 17.01 28.67 11.87
C ALA A 144 18.14 29.09 12.84
N THR A 145 19.27 28.37 12.84
CA THR A 145 20.45 28.74 13.64
C THR A 145 21.05 30.08 13.22
N VAL A 146 21.13 30.37 11.91
CA VAL A 146 21.61 31.69 11.41
C VAL A 146 20.67 32.80 11.83
N LEU A 147 19.36 32.65 11.61
CA LEU A 147 18.35 33.64 11.99
C LEU A 147 18.29 33.88 13.51
N ALA A 148 18.58 32.87 14.34
CA ALA A 148 18.70 33.04 15.78
C ALA A 148 19.91 33.91 16.15
N GLY A 149 21.06 33.71 15.49
CA GLY A 149 22.25 34.55 15.65
C GLY A 149 22.01 36.00 15.24
N GLU A 150 21.43 36.22 14.04
CA GLU A 150 21.06 37.56 13.55
C GLU A 150 20.09 38.27 14.53
N LEU A 151 19.15 37.54 15.12
CA LEU A 151 18.19 38.07 16.08
C LEU A 151 18.84 38.49 17.41
N ASP A 152 19.83 37.74 17.89
CA ASP A 152 20.59 38.10 19.10
C ASP A 152 21.60 39.24 18.85
N GLU A 153 22.22 39.32 17.66
CA GLU A 153 23.00 40.49 17.23
C GLU A 153 22.13 41.76 17.18
N LEU A 154 20.92 41.67 16.61
CA LEU A 154 19.96 42.79 16.56
C LEU A 154 19.48 43.21 17.95
N ARG A 155 19.31 42.27 18.89
CA ARG A 155 19.02 42.59 20.31
C ARG A 155 20.17 43.38 20.95
N ILE A 156 21.41 42.94 20.77
CA ILE A 156 22.60 43.64 21.32
C ILE A 156 22.72 45.04 20.72
N ALA A 157 22.49 45.19 19.42
CA ALA A 157 22.50 46.49 18.73
C ALA A 157 21.38 47.42 19.24
N LEU A 158 20.17 46.91 19.50
CA LEU A 158 19.06 47.66 20.09
C LEU A 158 19.40 48.11 21.52
N ASP A 159 19.93 47.22 22.35
CA ASP A 159 20.37 47.50 23.72
C ASP A 159 21.43 48.62 23.76
N GLN A 160 22.37 48.61 22.81
CA GLN A 160 23.39 49.65 22.65
C GLN A 160 22.79 50.97 22.18
N ALA A 161 21.85 50.93 21.23
CA ALA A 161 21.15 52.12 20.73
C ALA A 161 20.25 52.76 21.81
N GLU A 162 19.60 51.96 22.66
CA GLU A 162 18.85 52.48 23.81
C GLU A 162 19.74 53.19 24.83
N ARG A 163 20.94 52.66 25.09
CA ARG A 163 21.91 53.26 26.01
C ARG A 163 22.43 54.60 25.46
N SER A 164 22.81 54.65 24.18
CA SER A 164 23.26 55.92 23.56
C SER A 164 22.14 56.95 23.46
N ARG A 165 20.90 56.52 23.18
CA ARG A 165 19.70 57.38 23.21
C ARG A 165 19.48 58.00 24.60
N LYS A 166 19.60 57.21 25.68
CA LYS A 166 19.47 57.69 27.07
C LYS A 166 20.58 58.68 27.45
N ILE A 167 21.81 58.49 26.96
CA ILE A 167 22.92 59.45 27.16
C ILE A 167 22.63 60.77 26.44
N ALA A 168 22.25 60.72 25.16
CA ALA A 168 21.93 61.92 24.38
C ALA A 168 20.70 62.68 24.92
N GLU A 169 19.74 62.00 25.53
CA GLU A 169 18.62 62.63 26.25
C GLU A 169 19.09 63.37 27.51
N ALA A 170 20.04 62.82 28.28
CA ALA A 170 20.63 63.48 29.44
C ALA A 170 21.47 64.70 29.03
N GLU A 171 22.36 64.56 28.04
CA GLU A 171 23.15 65.68 27.49
C GLU A 171 22.25 66.82 26.98
N ARG A 172 21.13 66.48 26.33
CA ARG A 172 20.11 67.45 25.90
C ARG A 172 19.43 68.14 27.07
N ALA A 173 19.11 67.42 28.15
CA ALA A 173 18.53 68.02 29.36
C ALA A 173 19.51 69.00 30.01
N GLU A 174 20.76 68.60 30.24
CA GLU A 174 21.80 69.48 30.78
C GLU A 174 22.07 70.71 29.89
N ALA A 175 21.97 70.57 28.57
CA ALA A 175 22.11 71.70 27.63
C ALA A 175 20.90 72.64 27.69
N SER A 176 19.69 72.10 27.88
CA SER A 176 18.47 72.88 28.10
C SER A 176 18.54 73.65 29.41
N ASP A 177 18.94 73.00 30.51
CA ASP A 177 19.04 73.62 31.82
C ASP A 177 20.07 74.76 31.80
N ARG A 178 21.27 74.53 31.26
CA ARG A 178 22.29 75.57 31.02
C ARG A 178 21.78 76.73 30.16
N ALA A 179 20.98 76.44 29.11
CA ALA A 179 20.39 77.48 28.28
C ALA A 179 19.35 78.33 29.05
N THR A 180 18.54 77.71 29.92
CA THR A 180 17.62 78.45 30.79
C THR A 180 18.35 79.27 31.84
N GLU A 181 19.41 78.75 32.46
CA GLU A 181 20.24 79.47 33.40
C GLU A 181 20.85 80.72 32.73
N MET A 182 21.55 80.56 31.61
CA MET A 182 22.13 81.65 30.84
C MET A 182 21.09 82.69 30.41
N SER A 183 19.86 82.27 30.10
CA SER A 183 18.74 83.17 29.81
C SER A 183 18.34 84.02 31.05
N THR A 184 18.21 83.39 32.23
CA THR A 184 17.92 84.11 33.47
C THR A 184 19.06 85.04 33.91
N GLN A 185 20.32 84.63 33.76
CA GLN A 185 21.49 85.48 34.00
C GLN A 185 21.48 86.70 33.05
N THR A 186 21.21 86.47 31.76
CA THR A 186 21.11 87.55 30.75
C THR A 186 19.98 88.53 31.07
N ALA A 187 18.81 88.04 31.50
CA ALA A 187 17.70 88.88 31.92
C ALA A 187 18.04 89.72 33.17
N SER A 188 18.73 89.12 34.15
CA SER A 188 19.22 89.82 35.36
C SER A 188 20.22 90.91 35.01
N LEU A 189 21.23 90.61 34.18
CA LEU A 189 22.21 91.58 33.71
C LEU A 189 21.57 92.71 32.89
N ALA A 190 20.58 92.41 32.06
CA ALA A 190 19.82 93.42 31.31
C ALA A 190 19.00 94.34 32.24
N ALA A 191 18.44 93.81 33.33
CA ALA A 191 17.76 94.61 34.34
C ALA A 191 18.74 95.49 35.15
N GLN A 192 19.89 94.96 35.54
CA GLN A 192 20.96 95.72 36.20
C GLN A 192 21.49 96.84 35.30
N LYS A 193 21.74 96.55 34.02
CA LYS A 193 22.13 97.55 33.01
C LYS A 193 21.10 98.68 32.93
N ARG A 194 19.81 98.38 32.75
CA ARG A 194 18.74 99.39 32.70
C ARG A 194 18.68 100.26 33.96
N LYS A 195 18.93 99.67 35.13
CA LYS A 195 19.02 100.44 36.39
C LYS A 195 20.22 101.39 36.37
N LEU A 196 21.40 100.92 35.99
CA LEU A 196 22.61 101.76 35.90
C LEU A 196 22.46 102.87 34.85
N GLU A 197 21.80 102.61 33.72
CA GLU A 197 21.45 103.62 32.71
C GLU A 197 20.51 104.69 33.28
N ALA A 198 19.51 104.30 34.09
CA ALA A 198 18.60 105.23 34.77
C ALA A 198 19.29 106.03 35.89
N ASP A 199 20.14 105.39 36.70
CA ASP A 199 20.93 106.06 37.74
C ASP A 199 21.91 107.08 37.09
N LEU A 200 22.55 106.72 35.97
CA LEU A 200 23.44 107.59 35.21
C LEU A 200 22.69 108.77 34.59
N ALA A 201 21.51 108.55 34.01
CA ALA A 201 20.64 109.64 33.52
C ALA A 201 20.20 110.58 34.66
N ALA A 202 19.86 110.04 35.84
CA ALA A 202 19.54 110.84 37.02
C ALA A 202 20.75 111.65 37.52
N MET A 203 21.97 111.10 37.47
CA MET A 203 23.20 111.84 37.74
C MET A 203 23.47 112.92 36.69
N GLN A 204 23.23 112.68 35.40
CA GLN A 204 23.32 113.70 34.35
C GLN A 204 22.33 114.85 34.58
N VAL A 205 21.09 114.57 34.98
CA VAL A 205 20.12 115.61 35.35
C VAL A 205 20.59 116.41 36.58
N ARG A 206 21.11 115.75 37.63
CA ARG A 206 21.70 116.43 38.79
C ARG A 206 22.90 117.30 38.40
N LEU A 207 23.78 116.81 37.53
CA LEU A 207 24.95 117.54 37.05
C LEU A 207 24.53 118.75 36.22
N ASN A 208 23.56 118.60 35.31
CA ASN A 208 23.01 119.71 34.51
C ASN A 208 22.36 120.76 35.42
N ASN A 209 21.60 120.35 36.44
CA ASN A 209 21.01 121.26 37.43
C ASN A 209 22.10 121.97 38.26
N TYR A 210 23.17 121.28 38.66
CA TYR A 210 24.30 121.88 39.37
C TYR A 210 25.08 122.88 38.48
N VAL A 211 25.34 122.53 37.22
CA VAL A 211 25.98 123.42 36.24
C VAL A 211 25.09 124.63 35.97
N TYR A 212 23.77 124.46 35.85
CA TYR A 212 22.81 125.55 35.68
C TYR A 212 22.76 126.48 36.90
N PHE A 213 22.71 125.92 38.12
CA PHE A 213 22.74 126.69 39.37
C PHE A 213 24.08 127.40 39.59
N SER A 214 25.20 126.76 39.25
CA SER A 214 26.54 127.35 39.23
C SER A 214 26.65 128.48 38.20
N LYS A 215 26.04 128.32 37.02
CA LYS A 215 25.97 129.35 35.97
C LYS A 215 25.10 130.54 36.40
N ILE A 216 23.99 130.29 37.12
CA ILE A 216 23.17 131.35 37.75
C ILE A 216 23.94 132.08 38.86
N ASN A 217 24.66 131.37 39.74
CA ASN A 217 25.49 132.01 40.76
C ASN A 217 26.63 132.83 40.14
N ASN A 218 27.26 132.33 39.07
CA ASN A 218 28.24 133.10 38.30
C ASN A 218 27.58 134.35 37.67
N LEU A 219 26.44 134.23 37.00
CA LEU A 219 25.69 135.39 36.46
C LEU A 219 25.35 136.41 37.56
N ARG A 220 24.97 135.97 38.77
CA ARG A 220 24.70 136.87 39.89
C ARG A 220 25.98 137.56 40.42
N ILE A 221 27.13 136.91 40.36
CA ILE A 221 28.44 137.50 40.69
C ILE A 221 28.91 138.44 39.56
N THR A 222 28.62 138.12 38.30
CA THR A 222 28.96 138.91 37.12
C THR A 222 28.14 140.20 37.05
N ASN A 223 26.81 140.14 37.27
CA ASN A 223 25.96 141.33 37.34
C ASN A 223 26.37 142.33 38.44
N ILE A 224 27.06 141.87 39.50
CA ILE A 224 27.63 142.72 40.56
C ILE A 224 29.01 143.31 40.16
N LYS A 225 29.72 142.66 39.24
CA LYS A 225 31.04 143.09 38.74
C LYS A 225 30.98 143.96 37.49
N GLU A 226 29.97 143.78 36.63
CA GLU A 226 29.79 144.56 35.40
C GLU A 226 29.40 146.01 35.72
N ALA A 227 28.65 146.26 36.81
CA ALA A 227 28.41 147.59 37.36
C ALA A 227 29.66 148.31 37.91
N ALA A 228 30.83 147.67 37.89
CA ALA A 228 32.06 148.16 38.51
C ALA A 228 33.29 148.18 37.58
N ASN A 229 33.16 147.85 36.29
CA ASN A 229 34.32 147.72 35.40
C ASN A 229 34.11 148.12 33.94
N GLU A 230 33.25 149.10 33.67
CA GLU A 230 33.13 149.79 32.36
C GLU A 230 34.34 150.71 32.05
N ALA A 231 35.46 150.51 32.76
CA ALA A 231 36.69 151.29 32.66
C ALA A 231 37.92 150.45 32.26
N LYS A 232 37.71 149.22 31.74
CA LYS A 232 38.79 148.41 31.16
C LYS A 232 38.38 147.51 29.99
N GLN A 233 37.49 148.02 29.13
CA GLN A 233 37.53 147.62 27.72
C GLN A 233 38.81 148.14 27.07
N ALA A 234 39.17 147.56 25.91
CA ALA A 234 40.35 147.92 25.12
C ALA A 234 41.71 147.75 25.85
N ASP A 235 42.08 146.50 26.11
CA ASP A 235 43.28 146.00 25.43
C ASP A 235 43.15 144.51 25.03
N GLU A 236 43.83 144.15 23.95
CA GLU A 236 43.98 142.84 23.26
C GLU A 236 43.43 141.58 23.99
N ARG A 237 42.57 140.73 23.41
CA ARG A 237 42.24 140.43 22.00
C ARG A 237 43.36 139.86 21.12
N ALA A 238 44.51 139.52 21.70
CA ALA A 238 45.55 138.64 21.15
C ALA A 238 46.41 138.09 22.32
N LYS A 239 46.66 136.80 22.55
CA LYS A 239 46.67 135.64 21.63
C LYS A 239 45.95 134.41 22.24
N LYS A 240 45.03 133.83 21.47
CA LYS A 240 44.65 132.40 21.59
C LYS A 240 45.56 131.58 20.64
N ALA A 241 45.56 130.26 20.76
CA ALA A 241 46.13 129.31 19.79
C ALA A 241 47.67 129.23 19.67
N MET A 242 48.38 129.05 20.80
CA MET A 242 49.76 128.51 20.80
C MET A 242 50.02 127.39 21.84
N ALA A 243 48.98 126.84 22.49
CA ALA A 243 49.10 125.74 23.45
C ALA A 243 48.55 124.39 22.93
N ASP A 244 47.61 124.42 21.97
CA ASP A 244 46.87 123.22 21.53
C ASP A 244 47.67 122.28 20.60
N SER A 245 48.92 122.63 20.23
CA SER A 245 49.72 121.84 19.27
C SER A 245 50.36 120.58 19.87
N ALA A 246 50.49 120.48 21.18
CA ALA A 246 51.12 119.33 21.84
C ALA A 246 50.14 118.18 22.11
N ARG A 247 48.85 118.49 22.37
CA ARG A 247 47.84 117.48 22.76
C ARG A 247 47.42 116.59 21.59
N VAL A 248 47.32 117.17 20.39
CA VAL A 248 46.87 116.50 19.17
C VAL A 248 47.83 115.38 18.73
N PHE A 249 49.13 115.49 19.00
CA PHE A 249 50.10 114.44 18.64
C PHE A 249 49.94 113.16 19.48
N GLU A 250 49.62 113.28 20.77
CA GLU A 250 49.40 112.12 21.64
C GLU A 250 48.03 111.46 21.36
N GLU A 251 47.00 112.28 21.10
CA GLU A 251 45.68 111.82 20.68
C GLU A 251 45.74 111.05 19.35
N ILE A 252 46.48 111.54 18.35
CA ILE A 252 46.69 110.83 17.06
C ILE A 252 47.43 109.50 17.26
N ARG A 253 48.39 109.42 18.20
CA ARG A 253 49.14 108.19 18.45
C ARG A 253 48.26 107.10 19.05
N GLN A 254 47.44 107.44 20.05
CA GLN A 254 46.53 106.48 20.67
C GLN A 254 45.48 106.00 19.66
N GLU A 255 44.98 106.88 18.79
CA GLU A 255 44.05 106.51 17.72
C GLU A 255 44.71 105.60 16.66
N GLN A 256 46.00 105.78 16.34
CA GLN A 256 46.75 104.86 15.48
C GLN A 256 46.92 103.47 16.11
N GLU A 257 47.28 103.39 17.40
CA GLU A 257 47.44 102.10 18.09
C GLU A 257 46.09 101.38 18.24
N HIS A 258 44.98 102.12 18.49
CA HIS A 258 43.62 101.58 18.46
C HIS A 258 43.21 101.07 17.07
N THR A 259 43.42 101.87 16.02
CA THR A 259 43.13 101.51 14.62
C THR A 259 43.86 100.24 14.21
N GLN A 260 45.14 100.10 14.56
CA GLN A 260 45.91 98.87 14.29
C GLN A 260 45.36 97.65 15.03
N HIS A 261 44.83 97.83 16.24
CA HIS A 261 44.24 96.72 17.00
C HIS A 261 42.89 96.28 16.43
N VAL A 262 42.08 97.23 15.95
CA VAL A 262 40.82 96.98 15.24
C VAL A 262 41.08 96.30 13.88
N GLU A 263 42.08 96.75 13.11
CA GLU A 263 42.53 96.10 11.87
C GLU A 263 42.92 94.63 12.08
N LYS A 264 43.67 94.33 13.16
CA LYS A 264 44.07 92.96 13.51
C LYS A 264 42.87 92.10 13.88
N ALA A 265 41.97 92.61 14.73
CA ALA A 265 40.73 91.91 15.10
C ALA A 265 39.83 91.64 13.88
N ARG A 266 39.68 92.64 12.99
CA ARG A 266 38.95 92.49 11.72
C ARG A 266 39.56 91.40 10.84
N LYS A 267 40.88 91.41 10.61
CA LYS A 267 41.56 90.39 9.79
C LYS A 267 41.43 88.98 10.40
N GLN A 268 41.44 88.87 11.72
CA GLN A 268 41.22 87.60 12.42
C GLN A 268 39.78 87.09 12.26
N LEU A 269 38.78 87.98 12.31
CA LEU A 269 37.37 87.65 12.02
C LEU A 269 37.16 87.30 10.53
N GLU A 270 37.79 88.00 9.59
CA GLU A 270 37.74 87.66 8.16
C GLU A 270 38.33 86.26 7.87
N ILE A 271 39.36 85.83 8.62
CA ILE A 271 39.90 84.46 8.55
C ILE A 271 38.91 83.46 9.14
N GLN A 272 38.35 83.72 10.32
CA GLN A 272 37.36 82.83 10.96
C GLN A 272 36.10 82.65 10.11
N VAL A 273 35.59 83.71 9.47
CA VAL A 273 34.44 83.62 8.55
C VAL A 273 34.77 82.74 7.33
N LYS A 274 35.98 82.86 6.75
CA LYS A 274 36.42 82.00 5.66
C LYS A 274 36.57 80.53 6.08
N GLU A 275 37.09 80.27 7.28
CA GLU A 275 37.22 78.91 7.79
C GLU A 275 35.85 78.27 8.06
N LEU A 276 34.90 79.04 8.62
CA LEU A 276 33.52 78.59 8.83
C LEU A 276 32.77 78.35 7.51
N MET A 277 32.99 79.19 6.49
CA MET A 277 32.44 78.97 5.14
C MET A 277 33.00 77.69 4.51
N ALA A 278 34.32 77.47 4.56
CA ALA A 278 34.92 76.24 4.04
C ALA A 278 34.42 74.98 4.76
N ARG A 279 34.30 75.02 6.10
CA ARG A 279 33.73 73.92 6.90
C ARG A 279 32.25 73.66 6.57
N LEU A 280 31.48 74.69 6.21
CA LEU A 280 30.10 74.55 5.78
C LEU A 280 30.02 73.86 4.40
N GLU A 281 30.79 74.35 3.42
CA GLU A 281 30.85 73.75 2.08
C GLU A 281 31.31 72.28 2.12
N ASP A 282 32.32 71.94 2.91
CA ASP A 282 32.77 70.55 3.10
C ASP A 282 31.68 69.67 3.76
N SER A 283 30.97 70.21 4.75
CA SER A 283 29.87 69.51 5.44
C SER A 283 28.70 69.21 4.50
N GLU A 284 28.24 70.21 3.74
CA GLU A 284 27.15 70.08 2.76
C GLU A 284 27.55 69.13 1.60
N SER A 285 28.79 69.27 1.10
CA SER A 285 29.42 68.39 0.12
C SER A 285 29.46 66.93 0.59
N GLY A 286 29.83 66.69 1.85
CA GLY A 286 29.84 65.37 2.48
C GLY A 286 28.44 64.77 2.64
N ALA A 287 27.51 65.54 3.20
CA ALA A 287 26.11 65.13 3.41
C ALA A 287 25.43 64.73 2.09
N MET A 288 25.56 65.55 1.05
CA MET A 288 24.94 65.30 -0.26
C MET A 288 25.52 64.07 -0.97
N LYS A 289 26.84 63.83 -0.86
CA LYS A 289 27.49 62.63 -1.44
C LYS A 289 27.07 61.35 -0.73
N ASN A 290 26.97 61.37 0.59
CA ASN A 290 26.57 60.21 1.38
C ASN A 290 25.07 59.91 1.25
N GLY A 291 24.21 60.94 1.27
CA GLY A 291 22.77 60.83 1.04
C GLY A 291 22.45 60.18 -0.30
N ARG A 292 23.07 60.64 -1.40
CA ARG A 292 22.89 60.02 -2.74
C ARG A 292 23.33 58.56 -2.80
N LYS A 293 24.42 58.18 -2.12
CA LYS A 293 24.87 56.78 -2.04
C LYS A 293 23.93 55.89 -1.23
N ALA A 294 23.34 56.40 -0.15
CA ALA A 294 22.34 55.68 0.63
C ALA A 294 21.03 55.52 -0.17
N MET A 295 20.57 56.59 -0.82
CA MET A 295 19.36 56.60 -1.66
C MET A 295 19.49 55.61 -2.83
N GLY A 296 20.60 55.62 -3.58
CA GLY A 296 20.81 54.66 -4.67
C GLY A 296 20.87 53.19 -4.22
N LYS A 297 21.36 52.90 -3.01
CA LYS A 297 21.29 51.55 -2.42
C LYS A 297 19.84 51.15 -2.09
N LEU A 298 19.03 52.07 -1.58
CA LEU A 298 17.62 51.83 -1.29
C LEU A 298 16.82 51.63 -2.59
N GLU A 299 17.06 52.45 -3.62
CA GLU A 299 16.46 52.29 -4.96
C GLU A 299 16.82 50.94 -5.60
N GLN A 300 18.08 50.51 -5.50
CA GLN A 300 18.48 49.17 -5.93
C GLN A 300 17.75 48.08 -5.13
N ARG A 301 17.69 48.22 -3.80
CA ARG A 301 17.04 47.22 -2.93
C ARG A 301 15.54 47.11 -3.18
N VAL A 302 14.87 48.21 -3.51
CA VAL A 302 13.47 48.21 -3.96
C VAL A 302 13.32 47.38 -5.24
N ARG A 303 14.16 47.61 -6.27
CA ARG A 303 14.10 46.85 -7.53
C ARG A 303 14.41 45.36 -7.36
N GLU A 304 15.33 45.02 -6.47
CA GLU A 304 15.60 43.63 -6.08
C GLU A 304 14.34 42.98 -5.50
N LEU A 305 13.71 43.62 -4.51
CA LEU A 305 12.48 43.14 -3.86
C LEU A 305 11.27 43.10 -4.81
N GLU A 306 11.14 44.04 -5.74
CA GLU A 306 10.12 44.03 -6.80
C GLU A 306 10.30 42.81 -7.74
N THR A 307 11.56 42.50 -8.09
CA THR A 307 11.91 41.34 -8.94
C THR A 307 11.67 40.01 -8.21
N GLU A 308 12.04 39.93 -6.94
CA GLU A 308 11.76 38.77 -6.08
C GLU A 308 10.25 38.56 -5.89
N LEU A 309 9.48 39.64 -5.72
CA LEU A 309 8.02 39.61 -5.60
C LEU A 309 7.36 39.10 -6.89
N GLU A 310 7.78 39.55 -8.07
CA GLU A 310 7.32 38.99 -9.36
C GLU A 310 7.64 37.49 -9.49
N ALA A 311 8.86 37.09 -9.12
CA ALA A 311 9.28 35.69 -9.20
C ALA A 311 8.45 34.79 -8.28
N GLU A 312 8.17 35.24 -7.05
CA GLU A 312 7.37 34.48 -6.09
C GLU A 312 5.87 34.49 -6.44
N GLN A 313 5.34 35.57 -7.04
CA GLN A 313 3.99 35.56 -7.63
C GLN A 313 3.86 34.55 -8.79
N ARG A 314 4.87 34.45 -9.67
CA ARG A 314 4.90 33.42 -10.73
C ARG A 314 4.89 32.00 -10.15
N ARG A 315 5.79 31.72 -9.19
CA ARG A 315 5.83 30.44 -8.45
C ARG A 315 4.51 30.11 -7.77
N HIS A 316 3.90 31.06 -7.05
CA HIS A 316 2.60 30.86 -6.41
C HIS A 316 1.50 30.51 -7.43
N GLY A 317 1.50 31.15 -8.60
CA GLY A 317 0.60 30.82 -9.71
C GLY A 317 0.81 29.42 -10.27
N GLU A 318 2.04 28.92 -10.32
CA GLU A 318 2.35 27.53 -10.71
C GLU A 318 1.96 26.52 -9.63
N THR A 319 2.25 26.81 -8.36
CA THR A 319 1.80 26.01 -7.21
C THR A 319 0.28 25.88 -7.17
N GLN A 320 -0.48 26.95 -7.43
CA GLN A 320 -1.94 26.87 -7.55
C GLN A 320 -2.41 26.00 -8.73
N LYS A 321 -1.75 26.06 -9.89
CA LYS A 321 -2.07 25.19 -11.05
C LYS A 321 -1.80 23.74 -10.73
N ASN A 322 -0.67 23.43 -10.08
CA ASN A 322 -0.31 22.09 -9.67
C ASN A 322 -1.26 21.55 -8.60
N LEU A 323 -1.63 22.36 -7.60
CA LEU A 323 -2.65 22.01 -6.59
C LEU A 323 -3.98 21.64 -7.25
N ARG A 324 -4.48 22.43 -8.22
CA ARG A 324 -5.71 22.13 -8.98
C ARG A 324 -5.59 20.87 -9.84
N LYS A 325 -4.39 20.49 -10.28
CA LYS A 325 -4.13 19.23 -11.01
C LYS A 325 -4.14 18.02 -10.07
N VAL A 326 -3.53 18.15 -8.89
CA VAL A 326 -3.52 17.10 -7.85
C VAL A 326 -4.92 16.88 -7.28
N ASP A 327 -5.67 17.95 -7.00
CA ASP A 327 -7.06 17.89 -6.51
C ASP A 327 -8.01 17.17 -7.48
N ARG A 328 -7.85 17.37 -8.80
CA ARG A 328 -8.58 16.58 -9.82
C ARG A 328 -8.19 15.11 -9.77
N ARG A 329 -6.89 14.80 -9.76
CA ARG A 329 -6.40 13.41 -9.71
C ARG A 329 -6.80 12.69 -8.42
N MET A 330 -6.89 13.40 -7.29
CA MET A 330 -7.40 12.86 -6.03
C MET A 330 -8.88 12.46 -6.17
N LYS A 331 -9.70 13.28 -6.84
CA LYS A 331 -11.12 12.99 -7.08
C LYS A 331 -11.31 11.83 -8.05
N GLU A 332 -10.49 11.74 -9.10
CA GLU A 332 -10.44 10.58 -10.01
C GLU A 332 -10.11 9.29 -9.25
N ILE A 333 -9.07 9.29 -8.40
CA ILE A 333 -8.69 8.14 -7.58
C ILE A 333 -9.76 7.79 -6.54
N SER A 334 -10.41 8.79 -5.93
CA SER A 334 -11.49 8.55 -4.96
C SER A 334 -12.72 7.92 -5.60
N LEU A 335 -13.07 8.32 -6.83
CA LEU A 335 -14.16 7.71 -7.59
C LEU A 335 -13.81 6.27 -8.00
N GLN A 336 -12.58 6.02 -8.45
CA GLN A 336 -12.12 4.65 -8.74
C GLN A 336 -12.19 3.76 -7.49
N ALA A 337 -11.74 4.24 -6.33
CA ALA A 337 -11.81 3.48 -5.08
C ALA A 337 -13.26 3.19 -4.64
N GLU A 338 -14.20 4.09 -4.92
CA GLU A 338 -15.63 3.83 -4.73
C GLU A 338 -16.21 2.78 -5.68
N GLU A 339 -15.80 2.78 -6.97
CA GLU A 339 -16.23 1.78 -7.95
C GLU A 339 -15.62 0.40 -7.67
N ASP A 340 -14.32 0.35 -7.34
CA ASP A 340 -13.62 -0.86 -6.92
C ASP A 340 -14.26 -1.46 -5.67
N LYS A 341 -14.66 -0.63 -4.69
CA LYS A 341 -15.42 -1.07 -3.52
C LYS A 341 -16.79 -1.64 -3.92
N LYS A 342 -17.58 -0.94 -4.74
CA LYS A 342 -18.89 -1.42 -5.22
C LYS A 342 -18.75 -2.73 -6.01
N SER A 343 -17.63 -2.95 -6.69
CA SER A 343 -17.28 -4.21 -7.35
C SER A 343 -16.94 -5.33 -6.35
N HIS A 344 -16.18 -5.01 -5.31
CA HIS A 344 -15.83 -5.93 -4.24
C HIS A 344 -17.07 -6.38 -3.43
N ASP A 345 -17.93 -5.44 -3.03
CA ASP A 345 -19.15 -5.71 -2.27
C ASP A 345 -20.07 -6.71 -3.03
N ARG A 346 -20.29 -6.50 -4.34
CA ARG A 346 -21.02 -7.44 -5.22
C ARG A 346 -20.36 -8.81 -5.34
N MET A 347 -19.03 -8.85 -5.39
CA MET A 347 -18.27 -10.09 -5.45
C MET A 347 -18.39 -10.88 -4.14
N GLN A 348 -18.43 -10.20 -3.01
CA GLN A 348 -18.66 -10.81 -1.71
C GLN A 348 -20.09 -11.34 -1.56
N GLU A 349 -21.12 -10.60 -2.00
CA GLU A 349 -22.51 -11.12 -2.08
C GLU A 349 -22.60 -12.41 -2.92
N LEU A 350 -21.87 -12.48 -4.06
CA LEU A 350 -21.82 -13.68 -4.89
C LEU A 350 -21.12 -14.85 -4.16
N VAL A 351 -20.03 -14.59 -3.44
CA VAL A 351 -19.36 -15.60 -2.61
C VAL A 351 -20.29 -16.11 -1.50
N GLU A 352 -21.03 -15.23 -0.84
CA GLU A 352 -22.00 -15.60 0.21
C GLU A 352 -23.18 -16.41 -0.36
N LYS A 353 -23.74 -16.01 -1.52
CA LYS A 353 -24.75 -16.80 -2.26
C LYS A 353 -24.22 -18.20 -2.61
N LEU A 354 -22.96 -18.32 -3.05
CA LEU A 354 -22.34 -19.62 -3.39
C LEU A 354 -22.05 -20.48 -2.14
N GLN A 355 -21.55 -19.90 -1.05
CA GLN A 355 -21.38 -20.59 0.23
C GLN A 355 -22.73 -21.07 0.80
N GLY A 356 -23.80 -20.29 0.62
CA GLY A 356 -25.18 -20.69 0.92
C GLY A 356 -25.58 -21.95 0.14
N LYS A 357 -25.43 -21.94 -1.19
CA LYS A 357 -25.69 -23.12 -2.03
C LYS A 357 -24.86 -24.35 -1.62
N ILE A 358 -23.59 -24.17 -1.28
CA ILE A 358 -22.72 -25.26 -0.78
C ILE A 358 -23.25 -25.85 0.54
N LYS A 359 -23.72 -25.03 1.49
CA LYS A 359 -24.36 -25.54 2.72
C LYS A 359 -25.63 -26.33 2.42
N THR A 360 -26.48 -25.84 1.51
CA THR A 360 -27.71 -26.55 1.11
C THR A 360 -27.41 -27.89 0.47
N TYR A 361 -26.44 -27.95 -0.46
CA TYR A 361 -26.05 -29.20 -1.11
C TYR A 361 -25.41 -30.20 -0.14
N LYS A 362 -24.60 -29.74 0.84
CA LYS A 362 -24.10 -30.63 1.90
C LYS A 362 -25.24 -31.26 2.69
N ARG A 363 -26.22 -30.46 3.13
CA ARG A 363 -27.38 -30.97 3.86
C ARG A 363 -28.20 -31.97 3.04
N GLN A 364 -28.32 -31.76 1.72
CA GLN A 364 -29.00 -32.70 0.81
C GLN A 364 -28.21 -34.01 0.62
N VAL A 365 -26.88 -33.96 0.65
CA VAL A 365 -26.04 -35.18 0.65
C VAL A 365 -26.19 -35.93 1.98
N GLU A 366 -26.14 -35.23 3.11
CA GLU A 366 -26.35 -35.79 4.46
C GLU A 366 -27.73 -36.46 4.57
N GLU A 367 -28.80 -35.79 4.12
CA GLU A 367 -30.17 -36.36 4.03
C GLU A 367 -30.24 -37.60 3.12
N ALA A 368 -29.56 -37.59 1.98
CA ALA A 368 -29.55 -38.71 1.05
C ALA A 368 -28.75 -39.91 1.58
N GLU A 369 -27.64 -39.68 2.28
CA GLU A 369 -26.84 -40.69 2.96
C GLU A 369 -27.62 -41.35 4.11
N GLU A 370 -28.36 -40.56 4.89
CA GLU A 370 -29.24 -41.10 5.95
C GLU A 370 -30.37 -41.98 5.37
N ILE A 371 -31.03 -41.54 4.29
CA ILE A 371 -32.03 -42.33 3.56
C ILE A 371 -31.41 -43.62 2.99
N ALA A 372 -30.19 -43.55 2.44
CA ALA A 372 -29.48 -44.72 1.92
C ALA A 372 -29.12 -45.71 3.03
N ALA A 373 -28.65 -45.23 4.20
CA ALA A 373 -28.37 -46.06 5.37
C ALA A 373 -29.63 -46.75 5.91
N ILE A 374 -30.75 -46.03 6.01
CA ILE A 374 -32.06 -46.58 6.40
C ILE A 374 -32.51 -47.68 5.43
N ASN A 375 -32.35 -47.47 4.12
CA ASN A 375 -32.74 -48.47 3.12
C ASN A 375 -31.80 -49.69 3.11
N LEU A 376 -30.50 -49.51 3.34
CA LEU A 376 -29.54 -50.60 3.50
C LEU A 376 -29.85 -51.44 4.75
N ALA A 377 -30.25 -50.80 5.86
CA ALA A 377 -30.67 -51.49 7.08
C ALA A 377 -31.96 -52.32 6.85
N LYS A 378 -32.96 -51.76 6.14
CA LYS A 378 -34.17 -52.51 5.73
C LYS A 378 -33.81 -53.70 4.83
N TYR A 379 -32.92 -53.50 3.84
CA TYR A 379 -32.50 -54.57 2.94
C TYR A 379 -31.83 -55.72 3.69
N ARG A 380 -30.87 -55.42 4.60
CA ARG A 380 -30.25 -56.42 5.47
C ARG A 380 -31.26 -57.17 6.33
N LYS A 381 -32.28 -56.49 6.87
CA LYS A 381 -33.33 -57.16 7.65
C LYS A 381 -34.14 -58.13 6.78
N ILE A 382 -34.58 -57.70 5.59
CA ILE A 382 -35.35 -58.54 4.66
C ILE A 382 -34.50 -59.73 4.19
N GLN A 383 -33.20 -59.52 3.93
CA GLN A 383 -32.28 -60.60 3.59
C GLN A 383 -32.19 -61.64 4.72
N HIS A 384 -32.08 -61.20 5.98
CA HIS A 384 -32.05 -62.11 7.12
C HIS A 384 -33.38 -62.84 7.36
N GLU A 385 -34.52 -62.17 7.12
CA GLU A 385 -35.85 -62.80 7.14
C GLU A 385 -36.05 -63.84 6.01
N ILE A 386 -35.30 -63.71 4.90
CA ILE A 386 -35.22 -64.72 3.82
C ILE A 386 -34.29 -65.87 4.23
N GLU A 387 -33.10 -65.59 4.77
CA GLU A 387 -32.16 -66.61 5.28
C GLU A 387 -32.84 -67.49 6.35
N ASP A 388 -33.53 -66.88 7.32
CA ASP A 388 -34.36 -67.57 8.32
C ASP A 388 -35.46 -68.44 7.69
N ALA A 389 -35.97 -68.07 6.51
CA ALA A 389 -37.05 -68.80 5.82
C ALA A 389 -36.49 -69.95 4.95
N GLU A 390 -35.33 -69.75 4.33
CA GLU A 390 -34.59 -70.77 3.60
C GLU A 390 -34.08 -71.86 4.56
N GLU A 391 -33.51 -71.51 5.72
CA GLU A 391 -33.14 -72.51 6.73
C GLU A 391 -34.34 -73.34 7.22
N ARG A 392 -35.51 -72.71 7.41
CA ARG A 392 -36.75 -73.43 7.77
C ARG A 392 -37.26 -74.32 6.63
N ALA A 393 -37.11 -73.90 5.37
CA ALA A 393 -37.45 -74.69 4.21
C ALA A 393 -36.50 -75.91 4.09
N ASP A 394 -35.19 -75.72 4.24
CA ASP A 394 -34.18 -76.77 4.23
C ASP A 394 -34.38 -77.77 5.37
N GLN A 395 -34.71 -77.31 6.58
CA GLN A 395 -35.05 -78.20 7.71
C GLN A 395 -36.30 -79.04 7.40
N ALA A 396 -37.31 -78.46 6.76
CA ALA A 396 -38.52 -79.16 6.33
C ALA A 396 -38.26 -80.14 5.16
N GLU A 397 -37.46 -79.75 4.16
CA GLU A 397 -36.97 -80.59 3.06
C GLU A 397 -36.15 -81.78 3.60
N GLN A 398 -35.23 -81.56 4.53
CA GLN A 398 -34.46 -82.62 5.18
C GLN A 398 -35.36 -83.56 6.01
N ALA A 399 -36.37 -83.03 6.71
CA ALA A 399 -37.35 -83.85 7.41
C ALA A 399 -38.19 -84.70 6.42
N LEU A 400 -38.62 -84.11 5.30
CA LEU A 400 -39.29 -84.81 4.21
C LEU A 400 -38.39 -85.83 3.51
N GLN A 401 -37.09 -85.57 3.34
CA GLN A 401 -36.13 -86.56 2.84
C GLN A 401 -35.96 -87.71 3.82
N LYS A 402 -35.83 -87.45 5.13
CA LYS A 402 -35.75 -88.49 6.18
C LYS A 402 -37.03 -89.35 6.22
N LEU A 403 -38.21 -88.75 6.03
CA LEU A 403 -39.49 -89.45 5.90
C LEU A 403 -39.60 -90.25 4.58
N ARG A 404 -39.22 -89.66 3.43
CA ARG A 404 -39.18 -90.33 2.12
C ARG A 404 -38.17 -91.48 2.08
N ALA A 405 -37.05 -91.38 2.80
CA ALA A 405 -36.09 -92.45 2.97
C ALA A 405 -36.67 -93.61 3.80
N LYS A 406 -37.33 -93.32 4.93
CA LYS A 406 -38.08 -94.33 5.70
C LYS A 406 -39.19 -95.00 4.87
N ASN A 407 -39.95 -94.23 4.10
CA ASN A 407 -40.97 -94.81 3.21
C ASN A 407 -40.37 -95.57 2.02
N ARG A 408 -39.13 -95.29 1.58
CA ARG A 408 -38.48 -96.08 0.52
C ARG A 408 -38.15 -97.52 0.93
N SER A 409 -38.11 -97.82 2.23
CA SER A 409 -38.05 -99.19 2.76
C SER A 409 -39.42 -99.88 2.90
N SER A 410 -40.54 -99.24 2.53
CA SER A 410 -41.88 -99.80 2.72
C SER A 410 -42.91 -99.36 1.68
N VAL A 411 -43.54 -100.33 1.02
CA VAL A 411 -44.67 -100.21 0.07
C VAL A 411 -44.31 -99.73 -1.35
N SER A 412 -44.28 -100.71 -2.25
CA SER A 412 -44.54 -100.56 -3.68
C SER A 412 -46.02 -100.86 -3.99
N THR A 413 -46.77 -99.96 -4.64
CA THR A 413 -47.83 -100.31 -5.64
C THR A 413 -48.49 -99.10 -6.34
N ALA A 414 -48.90 -99.35 -7.60
CA ALA A 414 -50.10 -98.86 -8.32
C ALA A 414 -50.43 -97.36 -8.57
N ARG A 415 -50.23 -96.99 -9.83
CA ARG A 415 -50.78 -95.91 -10.71
C ARG A 415 -52.25 -95.40 -10.53
N GLY A 416 -52.45 -94.12 -10.94
CA GLY A 416 -53.69 -93.47 -11.42
C GLY A 416 -53.59 -91.94 -11.26
N VAL A 417 -53.69 -91.00 -12.23
CA VAL A 417 -54.45 -90.84 -13.51
C VAL A 417 -55.95 -90.59 -13.24
N SER A 418 -56.59 -89.45 -13.61
CA SER A 418 -56.21 -88.18 -14.31
C SER A 418 -57.05 -87.00 -13.72
N ALA A 419 -57.21 -85.75 -14.24
CA ALA A 419 -56.91 -85.03 -15.49
C ALA A 419 -56.78 -83.49 -15.28
N ALA A 420 -57.04 -82.64 -16.29
CA ALA A 420 -57.15 -81.16 -16.22
C ALA A 420 -58.40 -80.64 -16.99
N PRO A 421 -58.83 -79.37 -16.79
CA PRO A 421 -58.69 -78.39 -17.88
C PRO A 421 -58.33 -76.95 -17.40
N ALA A 422 -58.20 -76.00 -18.34
CA ALA A 422 -57.74 -74.62 -18.11
C ALA A 422 -58.83 -73.55 -18.40
N GLY A 423 -58.58 -72.29 -18.03
CA GLY A 423 -59.24 -71.14 -18.69
C GLY A 423 -59.41 -69.84 -17.89
N GLY A 424 -58.81 -68.75 -18.38
CA GLY A 424 -59.44 -67.42 -18.33
C GLY A 424 -58.73 -66.30 -17.52
N PRO A 425 -58.81 -65.02 -17.95
CA PRO A 425 -57.98 -63.95 -17.38
C PRO A 425 -58.76 -62.81 -16.67
N GLY A 426 -58.06 -62.00 -15.86
CA GLY A 426 -58.58 -60.77 -15.25
C GLY A 426 -57.68 -59.55 -15.52
N HIS A 427 -58.24 -58.47 -16.07
CA HIS A 427 -57.50 -57.32 -16.59
C HIS A 427 -57.94 -56.01 -15.88
N ALA A 428 -57.06 -55.36 -15.11
CA ALA A 428 -57.25 -54.02 -14.52
C ALA A 428 -55.95 -53.50 -13.86
N ASN A 429 -55.63 -52.21 -13.76
CA ASN A 429 -55.96 -51.03 -14.60
C ASN A 429 -54.97 -49.86 -14.26
N ARG A 430 -54.75 -48.93 -15.21
CA ARG A 430 -54.20 -47.54 -15.09
C ARG A 430 -53.31 -47.11 -13.89
N ALA A 431 -52.09 -46.64 -14.19
CA ALA A 431 -51.65 -45.22 -14.07
C ALA A 431 -50.21 -45.09 -14.62
N ARG A 432 -49.91 -44.39 -15.74
CA ARG A 432 -49.75 -42.93 -16.00
C ARG A 432 -48.60 -42.24 -15.21
N LYS A 433 -47.76 -41.50 -15.96
CA LYS A 433 -46.60 -40.70 -15.51
C LYS A 433 -46.98 -39.63 -14.46
N PRO A 434 -45.97 -39.02 -13.81
CA PRO A 434 -45.71 -37.62 -14.15
C PRO A 434 -44.32 -37.36 -14.74
N THR A 435 -44.26 -36.41 -15.67
CA THR A 435 -43.04 -35.68 -16.04
C THR A 435 -42.90 -34.46 -15.13
N ALA A 436 -41.70 -34.17 -14.64
CA ALA A 436 -41.40 -32.94 -13.91
C ALA A 436 -40.05 -32.38 -14.35
N SER A 437 -40.06 -31.62 -15.45
CA SER A 437 -38.98 -30.70 -15.80
C SER A 437 -39.15 -29.41 -15.00
N LEU A 438 -38.12 -28.97 -14.28
CA LEU A 438 -38.02 -27.61 -13.76
C LEU A 438 -36.63 -27.06 -14.08
N ALA A 439 -36.61 -25.97 -14.84
CA ALA A 439 -35.50 -25.02 -14.83
C ALA A 439 -35.56 -24.18 -13.54
N PRO A 440 -34.60 -23.27 -13.36
CA PRO A 440 -35.03 -21.87 -13.31
C PRO A 440 -34.24 -20.97 -14.27
N GLU A 441 -34.94 -19.99 -14.82
CA GLU A 441 -34.38 -18.79 -15.43
C GLU A 441 -34.13 -17.73 -14.34
N GLU A 442 -33.25 -16.76 -14.65
CA GLU A 442 -33.16 -15.38 -14.12
C GLU A 442 -33.24 -15.12 -12.60
N GLU A 443 -32.09 -14.80 -11.99
CA GLU A 443 -31.67 -13.41 -11.68
C GLU A 443 -30.13 -13.31 -11.55
#